data_AF-A0A836RL03-F1
#
_entry.id   AF-A0A836RL03-F1
#
_cell.length_a   1.000
_cell.length_b   1.000
_cell.length_c   1.000
_cell.angle_alpha   90.00
_cell.angle_beta   90.00
_cell.angle_gamma   90.00
#
_symmetry.space_group_name_H-M   'P 1'
#
loop_
_entity.id
_entity.type
_entity.pdbx_description
1 polymer ?
#
loop_
_entity_poly.entity_id
_entity_poly.type
_entity_poly.pdbx_seq_one_letter_code
_entity_poly.pdbx_strand_id
1 'polypeptide(L)'
;TCHSPEKVAFRERLGVPHIQCIFFRKQSIDQWRESIEGLAAHEFNFQIVSQEILGQIEPQIGSGTLTGGGSSEAFTPIPDRIEHLVARAVSWMRLGQVETRRKRIAFIYWDREMGKAELMRGSATGMFMNGPRSLVKVLQRMKEAGYDLKQVPQDEDELVAWMIERGRQIGVWAPGVLDRLARSGDAVLVPAGTYRKWFEQKVPEKQRRELIKRWGEPPGRFLVWEHDGRKFIVIPRIDLGNVILLPQPLKGEAHDTSRVHDKTIPPPHNYLATYFWLQEEFRADALVHFGTHGTEFLLPGKPMGLSRADWPDILMGTMPNINPWIINNLGESSPVKRRPYAVLIDHLVPPSVNAGLSDELLNLHNDIDKWVALEEGALKEKFRASITQQVRDAKLEKDLHLQLGDDQLLSPDQILKVAQYLHDIHNETTPVSLHVLGEPPREDLLIPWLVTCLRSRFLDALAEVMEVPPGDALNPGDRDKYLRKKGEEILEL
;
A
#
# COMPACT_ATOMS: atom_id res chain seq x y z
N THR A 1 -11.41 -32.19 -1.03
CA THR A 1 -10.15 -32.24 -1.79
C THR A 1 -9.84 -30.85 -2.28
N CYS A 2 -8.57 -30.50 -2.40
CA CYS A 2 -8.12 -29.19 -2.83
C CYS A 2 -8.45 -28.92 -4.34
N HIS A 3 -8.83 -29.96 -5.08
CA HIS A 3 -9.56 -29.87 -6.35
C HIS A 3 -11.07 -29.67 -6.09
N SER A 4 -11.51 -28.42 -5.95
CA SER A 4 -12.95 -28.12 -6.07
C SER A 4 -13.26 -27.84 -7.54
N PRO A 5 -14.20 -28.57 -8.18
CA PRO A 5 -14.66 -28.28 -9.53
C PRO A 5 -15.62 -27.07 -9.59
N GLU A 6 -15.84 -26.40 -8.45
CA GLU A 6 -16.73 -25.25 -8.34
C GLU A 6 -16.20 -24.07 -9.15
N LYS A 7 -17.04 -23.58 -10.07
CA LYS A 7 -16.75 -22.38 -10.85
C LYS A 7 -16.90 -21.13 -9.99
N VAL A 8 -16.15 -20.07 -10.31
CA VAL A 8 -16.27 -18.75 -9.66
C VAL A 8 -17.73 -18.26 -9.65
N ALA A 9 -18.45 -18.42 -10.77
CA ALA A 9 -19.87 -18.06 -10.88
C ALA A 9 -20.80 -18.74 -9.86
N PHE A 10 -20.45 -19.94 -9.37
CA PHE A 10 -21.22 -20.58 -8.29
C PHE A 10 -20.99 -19.88 -6.95
N ARG A 11 -19.74 -19.51 -6.65
CA ARG A 11 -19.36 -18.79 -5.43
C ARG A 11 -19.98 -17.40 -5.36
N GLU A 12 -19.99 -16.69 -6.47
CA GLU A 12 -20.67 -15.39 -6.59
C GLU A 12 -22.16 -15.49 -6.24
N ARG A 13 -22.85 -16.56 -6.70
CA ARG A 13 -24.26 -16.77 -6.36
C ARG A 13 -24.49 -17.11 -4.89
N LEU A 14 -23.54 -17.76 -4.22
CA LEU A 14 -23.64 -18.01 -2.78
C LEU A 14 -23.52 -16.71 -1.98
N GLY A 15 -22.70 -15.76 -2.44
CA GLY A 15 -22.58 -14.44 -1.83
C GLY A 15 -22.02 -14.46 -0.40
N VAL A 16 -21.16 -15.44 -0.09
CA VAL A 16 -20.56 -15.60 1.25
C VAL A 16 -19.02 -15.61 1.19
N PRO A 17 -18.33 -15.25 2.29
CA PRO A 17 -16.87 -15.37 2.36
C PRO A 17 -16.40 -16.83 2.24
N HIS A 18 -15.40 -17.07 1.40
CA HIS A 18 -14.78 -18.37 1.19
C HIS A 18 -13.39 -18.42 1.83
N ILE A 19 -13.29 -18.99 3.05
CA ILE A 19 -12.03 -19.08 3.80
C ILE A 19 -11.28 -20.38 3.44
N GLN A 20 -9.99 -20.25 3.13
CA GLN A 20 -9.14 -21.39 2.75
C GLN A 20 -8.54 -22.08 3.97
N CYS A 21 -8.89 -23.35 4.17
CA CYS A 21 -8.27 -24.23 5.16
C CYS A 21 -7.20 -25.12 4.51
N ILE A 22 -5.96 -25.03 5.00
CA ILE A 22 -4.78 -25.72 4.51
C ILE A 22 -4.58 -27.01 5.28
N PHE A 23 -4.38 -28.09 4.51
CA PHE A 23 -4.06 -29.41 5.03
C PHE A 23 -2.82 -29.95 4.31
N PHE A 24 -1.67 -30.01 5.00
CA PHE A 24 -0.38 -30.39 4.40
C PHE A 24 -0.01 -31.85 4.72
N ARG A 25 0.68 -32.52 3.79
CA ARG A 25 0.90 -33.98 3.86
C ARG A 25 2.36 -34.40 3.96
N LYS A 26 3.25 -33.69 3.27
CA LYS A 26 4.66 -34.08 3.14
C LYS A 26 5.56 -33.46 4.20
N GLN A 27 5.15 -32.33 4.77
CA GLN A 27 5.74 -31.74 5.96
C GLN A 27 5.06 -32.32 7.20
N SER A 28 5.80 -32.64 8.25
CA SER A 28 5.17 -33.00 9.53
C SER A 28 4.70 -31.78 10.31
N ILE A 29 3.75 -31.95 11.23
CA ILE A 29 3.26 -30.87 12.11
C ILE A 29 4.42 -30.24 12.90
N ASP A 30 5.35 -31.04 13.41
CA ASP A 30 6.48 -30.53 14.18
C ASP A 30 7.49 -29.78 13.30
N GLN A 31 7.76 -30.28 12.09
CA GLN A 31 8.55 -29.55 11.10
C GLN A 31 7.93 -28.19 10.74
N TRP A 32 6.60 -28.12 10.58
CA TRP A 32 5.91 -26.86 10.33
C TRP A 32 6.02 -25.88 11.52
N ARG A 33 5.86 -26.37 12.75
CA ARG A 33 5.97 -25.55 13.97
C ARG A 33 7.34 -24.88 14.08
N GLU A 34 8.40 -25.66 13.88
CA GLU A 34 9.80 -25.23 14.00
C GLU A 34 10.29 -24.42 12.78
N SER A 35 9.64 -24.57 11.63
CA SER A 35 10.04 -23.90 10.39
C SER A 35 9.95 -22.39 10.45
N ILE A 36 10.99 -21.69 9.98
CA ILE A 36 10.98 -20.24 9.77
C ILE A 36 10.20 -19.88 8.50
N GLU A 37 10.24 -20.74 7.48
CA GLU A 37 9.53 -20.56 6.20
C GLU A 37 8.03 -20.84 6.33
N GLY A 38 7.63 -21.57 7.38
CA GLY A 38 6.25 -21.99 7.59
C GLY A 38 5.88 -23.18 6.70
N LEU A 39 4.83 -23.02 5.90
CA LEU A 39 4.35 -24.07 5.00
C LEU A 39 5.38 -24.36 3.89
N ALA A 40 5.69 -25.63 3.66
CA ALA A 40 6.68 -26.04 2.66
C ALA A 40 6.30 -25.63 1.21
N ALA A 41 7.30 -25.23 0.42
CA ALA A 41 7.12 -24.67 -0.93
C ALA A 41 6.36 -25.59 -1.91
N HIS A 42 6.45 -26.92 -1.75
CA HIS A 42 5.73 -27.85 -2.63
C HIS A 42 4.23 -27.99 -2.29
N GLU A 43 3.80 -27.60 -1.09
CA GLU A 43 2.38 -27.51 -0.70
C GLU A 43 1.78 -26.16 -1.13
N PHE A 44 2.63 -25.12 -1.26
CA PHE A 44 2.24 -23.73 -1.50
C PHE A 44 1.36 -23.51 -2.74
N ASN A 45 1.83 -23.95 -3.91
CA ASN A 45 1.16 -23.66 -5.18
C ASN A 45 -0.28 -24.17 -5.15
N PHE A 46 -0.48 -25.37 -4.62
CA PHE A 46 -1.78 -26.00 -4.58
C PHE A 46 -2.69 -25.38 -3.51
N GLN A 47 -2.17 -25.25 -2.28
CA GLN A 47 -2.96 -24.88 -1.11
C GLN A 47 -3.28 -23.39 -1.02
N ILE A 48 -2.46 -22.54 -1.66
CA ILE A 48 -2.57 -21.08 -1.58
C ILE A 48 -2.81 -20.48 -2.96
N VAL A 49 -1.85 -20.59 -3.89
CA VAL A 49 -1.90 -19.84 -5.17
C VAL A 49 -3.16 -20.18 -5.98
N SER A 50 -3.44 -21.46 -6.19
CA SER A 50 -4.64 -21.89 -6.92
C SER A 50 -5.93 -21.42 -6.27
N GLN A 51 -5.96 -21.28 -4.94
CA GLN A 51 -7.15 -20.88 -4.20
C GLN A 51 -7.34 -19.37 -4.20
N GLU A 52 -6.24 -18.61 -4.15
CA GLU A 52 -6.25 -17.15 -4.31
C GLU A 52 -6.78 -16.73 -5.67
N ILE A 53 -6.45 -17.46 -6.75
CA ILE A 53 -7.00 -17.24 -8.10
C ILE A 53 -8.53 -17.44 -8.11
N LEU A 54 -9.05 -18.36 -7.30
CA LEU A 54 -10.47 -18.63 -7.18
C LEU A 54 -11.19 -17.72 -6.15
N GLY A 55 -10.53 -16.66 -5.68
CA GLY A 55 -11.09 -15.70 -4.74
C GLY A 55 -11.20 -16.19 -3.29
N GLN A 56 -10.53 -17.28 -2.92
CA GLN A 56 -10.49 -17.69 -1.52
C GLN A 56 -9.63 -16.74 -0.69
N ILE A 57 -10.07 -16.49 0.54
CA ILE A 57 -9.45 -15.55 1.47
C ILE A 57 -8.83 -16.30 2.67
N GLU A 58 -7.93 -15.62 3.37
CA GLU A 58 -7.38 -16.05 4.67
C GLU A 58 -6.83 -17.49 4.70
N PRO A 59 -5.77 -17.81 3.94
CA PRO A 59 -5.17 -19.13 3.95
C PRO A 59 -4.63 -19.49 5.34
N GLN A 60 -5.27 -20.44 6.01
CA GLN A 60 -4.97 -20.84 7.39
C GLN A 60 -4.68 -22.33 7.50
N ILE A 61 -3.71 -22.68 8.34
CA ILE A 61 -3.42 -24.08 8.66
C ILE A 61 -4.59 -24.68 9.44
N GLY A 62 -5.02 -25.90 9.12
CA GLY A 62 -6.02 -26.64 9.89
C GLY A 62 -5.56 -28.00 10.38
N SER A 63 -4.83 -28.73 9.53
CA SER A 63 -4.31 -30.05 9.87
C SER A 63 -3.02 -30.35 9.12
N GLY A 64 -2.28 -31.34 9.62
CA GLY A 64 -1.07 -31.84 8.97
C GLY A 64 -0.90 -33.33 9.22
N THR A 65 0.15 -33.92 8.67
CA THR A 65 0.58 -35.28 9.01
C THR A 65 1.57 -35.24 10.18
N LEU A 66 1.59 -36.27 11.03
CA LEU A 66 2.53 -36.38 12.16
C LEU A 66 3.95 -36.72 11.68
N THR A 67 4.08 -37.52 10.62
CA THR A 67 5.41 -37.98 10.15
C THR A 67 5.84 -37.40 8.81
N GLY A 68 4.94 -36.69 8.10
CA GLY A 68 5.21 -36.25 6.72
C GLY A 68 5.06 -37.39 5.71
N GLY A 69 4.36 -38.47 6.06
CA GLY A 69 4.23 -39.69 5.23
C GLY A 69 3.47 -39.52 3.92
N GLY A 70 2.95 -38.33 3.63
CA GLY A 70 2.24 -38.07 2.38
C GLY A 70 0.81 -38.62 2.42
N SER A 71 0.45 -39.41 1.40
CA SER A 71 -0.91 -39.98 1.26
C SER A 71 -1.12 -41.26 2.06
N SER A 72 -0.06 -41.87 2.60
CA SER A 72 -0.17 -43.07 3.45
C SER A 72 -0.59 -42.74 4.89
N GLU A 73 -0.66 -41.46 5.23
CA GLU A 73 -0.94 -40.97 6.57
C GLU A 73 -2.24 -40.15 6.59
N ALA A 74 -3.04 -40.34 7.65
CA ALA A 74 -4.22 -39.53 7.89
C ALA A 74 -3.83 -38.12 8.37
N PHE A 75 -4.69 -37.14 8.07
CA PHE A 75 -4.51 -35.81 8.62
C PHE A 75 -4.85 -35.78 10.11
N THR A 76 -3.98 -35.17 10.91
CA THR A 76 -4.21 -34.87 12.32
C THR A 76 -4.56 -33.40 12.47
N PRO A 77 -5.76 -33.07 13.01
CA PRO A 77 -6.15 -31.69 13.29
C PRO A 77 -5.14 -31.00 14.23
N ILE A 78 -4.91 -29.71 14.01
CA ILE A 78 -4.11 -28.87 14.90
C ILE A 78 -5.09 -28.00 15.70
N PRO A 79 -5.41 -28.34 16.97
CA PRO A 79 -6.58 -27.78 17.66
C PRO A 79 -6.62 -26.25 17.71
N ASP A 80 -5.52 -25.60 18.09
CA ASP A 80 -5.47 -24.14 18.19
C ASP A 80 -5.65 -23.43 16.84
N ARG A 81 -5.30 -24.10 15.74
CA ARG A 81 -5.45 -23.56 14.40
C ARG A 81 -6.88 -23.74 13.88
N ILE A 82 -7.51 -24.88 14.18
CA ILE A 82 -8.94 -25.10 13.91
C ILE A 82 -9.80 -24.10 14.69
N GLU A 83 -9.51 -23.90 15.98
CA GLU A 83 -10.20 -22.90 16.80
C GLU A 83 -10.09 -21.50 16.21
N HIS A 84 -8.89 -21.10 15.78
CA HIS A 84 -8.65 -19.80 15.15
C HIS A 84 -9.43 -19.65 13.82
N LEU A 85 -9.35 -20.65 12.94
CA LEU A 85 -10.09 -20.69 11.68
C LEU A 85 -11.60 -20.54 11.89
N VAL A 86 -12.17 -21.31 12.82
CA VAL A 86 -13.60 -21.26 13.15
C VAL A 86 -13.97 -19.89 13.71
N ALA A 87 -13.17 -19.34 14.63
CA ALA A 87 -13.44 -18.03 15.21
C ALA A 87 -13.41 -16.91 14.15
N ARG A 88 -12.49 -16.98 13.18
CA ARG A 88 -12.45 -16.04 12.04
C ARG A 88 -13.66 -16.20 11.12
N ALA A 89 -14.07 -17.43 10.81
CA ALA A 89 -15.29 -17.69 10.06
C ALA A 89 -16.53 -17.11 10.76
N VAL A 90 -16.64 -17.27 12.08
CA VAL A 90 -17.71 -16.68 12.89
C VAL A 90 -17.68 -15.15 12.86
N SER A 91 -16.50 -14.52 12.88
CA SER A 91 -16.40 -13.06 12.74
C SER A 91 -16.94 -12.57 11.38
N TRP A 92 -16.63 -13.27 10.29
CA TRP A 92 -17.18 -12.96 8.97
C TRP A 92 -18.70 -13.14 8.91
N MET A 93 -19.21 -14.23 9.48
CA MET A 93 -20.65 -14.46 9.59
C MET A 93 -21.33 -13.34 10.37
N ARG A 94 -20.75 -12.96 11.52
CA ARG A 94 -21.24 -11.86 12.34
C ARG A 94 -21.23 -10.54 11.57
N LEU A 95 -20.17 -10.22 10.82
CA LEU A 95 -20.11 -9.02 10.00
C LEU A 95 -21.23 -8.96 8.95
N GLY A 96 -21.63 -10.11 8.41
CA GLY A 96 -22.77 -10.24 7.49
C GLY A 96 -24.15 -10.12 8.17
N GLN A 97 -24.26 -10.48 9.46
CA GLN A 97 -25.53 -10.51 10.20
C GLN A 97 -25.82 -9.25 11.02
N VAL A 98 -24.78 -8.55 11.52
CA VAL A 98 -24.96 -7.33 12.31
C VAL A 98 -25.61 -6.25 11.44
N GLU A 99 -26.68 -5.64 11.96
CA GLU A 99 -27.35 -4.51 11.30
C GLU A 99 -26.34 -3.40 10.98
N THR A 100 -26.43 -2.80 9.78
CA THR A 100 -25.46 -1.81 9.28
C THR A 100 -25.18 -0.69 10.28
N ARG A 101 -26.22 -0.12 10.91
CA ARG A 101 -26.09 0.94 11.93
C ARG A 101 -25.32 0.52 13.19
N ARG A 102 -25.24 -0.78 13.49
CA ARG A 102 -24.55 -1.33 14.67
C ARG A 102 -23.16 -1.87 14.36
N LYS A 103 -22.74 -1.91 13.09
CA LYS A 103 -21.43 -2.41 12.68
C LYS A 103 -20.34 -1.47 13.18
N ARG A 104 -19.37 -2.02 13.92
CA ARG A 104 -18.22 -1.29 14.44
C ARG A 104 -17.01 -1.46 13.54
N ILE A 105 -16.61 -0.39 12.86
CA ILE A 105 -15.56 -0.41 11.84
C ILE A 105 -14.39 0.46 12.29
N ALA A 106 -13.18 -0.09 12.27
CA ALA A 106 -11.98 0.68 12.55
C ALA A 106 -11.16 0.88 11.27
N PHE A 107 -11.03 2.13 10.84
CA PHE A 107 -10.13 2.52 9.76
C PHE A 107 -8.75 2.78 10.35
N ILE A 108 -7.80 1.95 9.95
CA ILE A 108 -6.40 2.06 10.34
C ILE A 108 -5.67 2.71 9.17
N TYR A 109 -5.17 3.93 9.36
CA TYR A 109 -4.44 4.63 8.31
C TYR A 109 -2.95 4.71 8.60
N TRP A 110 -2.20 4.78 7.51
CA TRP A 110 -0.75 4.84 7.55
C TRP A 110 -0.25 6.22 8.04
N ASP A 111 0.64 6.19 9.03
CA ASP A 111 1.37 7.35 9.56
C ASP A 111 2.83 6.93 9.76
N ARG A 112 3.74 7.40 8.89
CA ARG A 112 5.14 6.93 8.83
C ARG A 112 6.07 7.70 9.76
N GLU A 113 5.72 8.94 10.10
CA GLU A 113 6.65 9.87 10.73
C GLU A 113 6.01 10.53 11.96
N MET A 114 6.56 10.25 13.14
CA MET A 114 6.10 10.87 14.39
C MET A 114 6.16 12.40 14.28
N GLY A 115 5.00 13.04 14.37
CA GLY A 115 4.91 14.50 14.47
C GLY A 115 5.06 15.29 13.17
N LYS A 116 5.36 14.65 12.03
CA LYS A 116 5.31 15.31 10.71
C LYS A 116 3.94 15.06 10.07
N ALA A 117 3.41 16.04 9.34
CA ALA A 117 2.07 16.00 8.77
C ALA A 117 1.93 15.06 7.53
N GLU A 118 2.76 14.03 7.43
CA GLU A 118 2.75 13.06 6.32
C GLU A 118 1.71 11.95 6.56
N LEU A 119 0.49 12.36 6.90
CA LEU A 119 -0.63 11.49 7.22
C LEU A 119 -1.23 10.91 5.94
N MET A 120 -1.43 9.60 5.89
CA MET A 120 -1.93 8.89 4.69
C MET A 120 -1.11 9.11 3.41
N ARG A 121 0.12 9.63 3.55
CA ARG A 121 1.06 9.80 2.44
C ARG A 121 1.95 8.56 2.36
N GLY A 122 1.78 7.83 1.26
CA GLY A 122 2.67 6.74 0.90
C GLY A 122 4.01 7.23 0.34
N SER A 123 4.97 6.32 0.13
CA SER A 123 6.08 6.57 -0.80
C SER A 123 5.54 6.82 -2.22
N ALA A 124 6.38 7.21 -3.18
CA ALA A 124 5.99 7.20 -4.60
C ALA A 124 5.59 5.78 -5.10
N THR A 125 6.01 4.71 -4.39
CA THR A 125 5.51 3.33 -4.55
C THR A 125 4.21 3.06 -3.78
N GLY A 126 3.79 4.03 -2.97
CA GLY A 126 2.69 4.00 -2.04
C GLY A 126 1.34 4.22 -2.69
N MET A 127 1.05 3.38 -3.67
CA MET A 127 -0.28 3.15 -4.20
C MET A 127 -0.98 4.31 -4.91
N PHE A 128 -0.31 5.44 -5.15
CA PHE A 128 -0.82 6.56 -5.94
C PHE A 128 -2.29 6.95 -5.64
N MET A 129 -2.73 6.80 -4.39
CA MET A 129 -4.10 7.11 -3.98
C MET A 129 -4.10 8.42 -3.19
N ASN A 130 -5.07 9.29 -3.47
CA ASN A 130 -5.41 10.39 -2.57
C ASN A 130 -6.18 9.79 -1.39
N GLY A 131 -5.44 9.34 -0.38
CA GLY A 131 -5.97 8.67 0.80
C GLY A 131 -7.04 9.47 1.54
N PRO A 132 -6.78 10.73 1.93
CA PRO A 132 -7.77 11.57 2.61
C PRO A 132 -9.06 11.75 1.80
N ARG A 133 -8.97 12.18 0.53
CA ARG A 133 -10.16 12.37 -0.32
C ARG A 133 -10.95 11.08 -0.50
N SER A 134 -10.25 9.97 -0.74
CA SER A 134 -10.87 8.65 -0.87
C SER A 134 -11.60 8.24 0.40
N LEU A 135 -11.01 8.48 1.58
CA LEU A 135 -11.63 8.16 2.86
C LEU A 135 -12.87 9.01 3.14
N VAL A 136 -12.84 10.31 2.84
CA VAL A 136 -14.02 11.19 2.93
C VAL A 136 -15.18 10.62 2.12
N LYS A 137 -14.94 10.24 0.86
CA LYS A 137 -15.96 9.63 0.00
C LYS A 137 -16.48 8.31 0.54
N VAL A 138 -15.60 7.45 1.06
CA VAL A 138 -16.00 6.19 1.70
C VAL A 138 -16.89 6.46 2.91
N LEU A 139 -16.54 7.42 3.77
CA LEU A 139 -17.33 7.77 4.95
C LEU A 139 -18.71 8.35 4.56
N GLN A 140 -18.77 9.20 3.53
CA GLN A 140 -20.03 9.70 2.97
C GLN A 140 -20.90 8.55 2.47
N ARG A 141 -20.33 7.65 1.66
CA ARG A 141 -21.04 6.48 1.12
C ARG A 141 -21.49 5.51 2.22
N MET A 142 -20.69 5.34 3.28
CA MET A 142 -21.08 4.55 4.46
C MET A 142 -22.26 5.19 5.19
N LYS A 143 -22.28 6.52 5.35
CA LYS A 143 -23.42 7.22 5.97
C LYS A 143 -24.69 7.02 5.15
N GLU A 144 -24.61 7.16 3.82
CA GLU A 144 -25.73 6.86 2.90
C GLU A 144 -26.19 5.40 2.96
N ALA A 145 -25.26 4.46 3.16
CA ALA A 145 -25.56 3.04 3.33
C ALA A 145 -26.16 2.69 4.70
N GLY A 146 -26.31 3.66 5.61
CA GLY A 146 -26.96 3.47 6.91
C GLY A 146 -26.02 3.08 8.05
N TYR A 147 -24.70 3.30 7.92
CA TYR A 147 -23.78 3.20 9.04
C TYR A 147 -23.99 4.37 10.02
N ASP A 148 -23.88 4.10 11.32
CA ASP A 148 -24.04 5.12 12.36
C ASP A 148 -22.72 5.90 12.55
N LEU A 149 -22.62 7.00 11.81
CA LEU A 149 -21.51 7.96 11.84
C LEU A 149 -22.00 9.27 12.47
N LYS A 150 -21.46 9.64 13.63
CA LYS A 150 -21.78 10.90 14.34
C LYS A 150 -21.49 12.12 13.46
N GLN A 151 -20.33 12.11 12.81
CA GLN A 151 -19.85 13.18 11.95
C GLN A 151 -19.12 12.58 10.75
N VAL A 152 -19.13 13.30 9.63
CA VAL A 152 -18.38 12.97 8.41
C VAL A 152 -17.70 14.27 7.99
N PRO A 153 -16.39 14.26 7.71
CA PRO A 153 -15.70 15.46 7.22
C PRO A 153 -16.30 15.91 5.87
N GLN A 154 -16.37 17.22 5.65
CA GLN A 154 -16.86 17.82 4.42
C GLN A 154 -15.92 17.54 3.26
N ASP A 155 -14.62 17.65 3.50
CA ASP A 155 -13.57 17.53 2.50
C ASP A 155 -12.27 16.93 3.07
N GLU A 156 -11.25 16.84 2.21
CA GLU A 156 -9.94 16.29 2.57
C GLU A 156 -9.19 17.17 3.58
N ASP A 157 -9.37 18.49 3.54
CA ASP A 157 -8.67 19.43 4.42
C ASP A 157 -9.21 19.33 5.85
N GLU A 158 -10.53 19.23 6.02
CA GLU A 158 -11.15 19.01 7.33
C GLU A 158 -10.71 17.67 7.93
N LEU A 159 -10.66 16.60 7.13
CA LEU A 159 -10.18 15.29 7.60
C LEU A 159 -8.72 15.36 8.04
N VAL A 160 -7.85 15.98 7.25
CA VAL A 160 -6.44 16.15 7.57
C VAL A 160 -6.27 16.97 8.85
N ALA A 161 -7.05 18.05 9.03
CA ALA A 161 -7.04 18.84 10.26
C ALA A 161 -7.38 17.98 11.49
N TRP A 162 -8.42 17.13 11.40
CA TRP A 162 -8.78 16.21 12.48
C TRP A 162 -7.64 15.21 12.78
N MET A 163 -6.99 14.67 11.75
CA MET A 163 -5.88 13.73 11.94
C MET A 163 -4.67 14.40 12.60
N ILE A 164 -4.32 15.62 12.20
CA ILE A 164 -3.20 16.37 12.81
C ILE A 164 -3.48 16.67 14.28
N GLU A 165 -4.71 17.08 14.61
CA GLU A 165 -5.10 17.49 15.95
C GLU A 165 -5.15 16.31 16.93
N ARG A 166 -5.84 15.21 16.56
CA ARG A 166 -6.21 14.12 17.50
C ARG A 166 -5.86 12.71 17.01
N GLY A 167 -5.47 12.56 15.75
CA GLY A 167 -5.30 11.27 15.08
C GLY A 167 -3.89 10.99 14.55
N ARG A 168 -2.82 11.42 15.23
CA ARG A 168 -1.45 11.17 14.75
C ARG A 168 -0.57 10.47 15.79
N GLN A 169 0.47 9.81 15.32
CA GLN A 169 1.51 9.26 16.18
C GLN A 169 2.29 10.40 16.85
N ILE A 170 2.52 10.25 18.16
CA ILE A 170 3.24 11.25 18.98
C ILE A 170 4.57 10.65 19.42
N GLY A 171 5.66 11.35 19.11
CA GLY A 171 6.99 10.95 19.52
C GLY A 171 7.22 11.13 21.02
N VAL A 172 8.10 10.29 21.59
CA VAL A 172 8.47 10.34 23.02
C VAL A 172 9.08 11.68 23.45
N TRP A 173 9.61 12.45 22.49
CA TRP A 173 10.17 13.79 22.71
C TRP A 173 9.12 14.90 22.86
N ALA A 174 7.83 14.59 22.63
CA ALA A 174 6.74 15.56 22.69
C ALA A 174 5.73 15.25 23.83
N PRO A 175 6.17 15.11 25.10
CA PRO A 175 5.29 14.71 26.20
C PRO A 175 4.15 15.70 26.45
N GLY A 176 4.32 17.00 26.18
CA GLY A 176 3.26 17.99 26.32
C GLY A 176 2.13 17.84 25.29
N VAL A 177 2.43 17.30 24.09
CA VAL A 177 1.40 16.97 23.09
C VAL A 177 0.62 15.74 23.55
N LEU A 178 1.33 14.73 24.08
CA LEU A 178 0.71 13.52 24.62
C LEU A 178 -0.18 13.82 25.84
N ASP A 179 0.28 14.65 26.79
CA ASP A 179 -0.52 15.04 27.97
C ASP A 179 -1.79 15.79 27.55
N ARG A 180 -1.69 16.73 26.60
CA ARG A 180 -2.85 17.45 26.06
C ARG A 180 -3.87 16.49 25.44
N LEU A 181 -3.41 15.57 24.60
CA LEU A 181 -4.29 14.58 23.96
C LEU A 181 -4.93 13.63 24.97
N ALA A 182 -4.16 13.17 25.97
CA ALA A 182 -4.68 12.29 27.01
C ALA A 182 -5.77 12.97 27.86
N ARG A 183 -5.62 14.28 28.11
CA ARG A 183 -6.59 15.09 28.86
C ARG A 183 -7.79 15.57 28.04
N SER A 184 -7.71 15.56 26.71
CA SER A 184 -8.80 16.08 25.85
C SER A 184 -10.05 15.19 25.88
N GLY A 185 -9.89 13.90 26.18
CA GLY A 185 -10.95 12.90 26.13
C GLY A 185 -11.15 12.27 24.74
N ASP A 186 -10.40 12.71 23.73
CA ASP A 186 -10.52 12.18 22.36
C ASP A 186 -9.76 10.86 22.19
N ALA A 187 -8.62 10.72 22.89
CA ALA A 187 -7.84 9.49 22.89
C ALA A 187 -8.38 8.43 23.84
N VAL A 188 -8.08 7.17 23.52
CA VAL A 188 -8.35 6.05 24.42
C VAL A 188 -7.19 5.92 25.39
N LEU A 189 -7.52 5.74 26.67
CA LEU A 189 -6.55 5.52 27.74
C LEU A 189 -6.66 4.07 28.22
N VAL A 190 -5.79 3.20 27.73
CA VAL A 190 -5.74 1.80 28.18
C VAL A 190 -4.92 1.73 29.47
N PRO A 191 -5.49 1.35 30.62
CA PRO A 191 -4.72 1.21 31.85
C PRO A 191 -3.62 0.15 31.68
N ALA A 192 -2.42 0.42 32.21
CA ALA A 192 -1.28 -0.49 32.06
C ALA A 192 -1.57 -1.91 32.60
N GLY A 193 -2.34 -2.02 33.70
CA GLY A 193 -2.76 -3.31 34.24
C GLY A 193 -3.73 -4.07 33.33
N THR A 194 -4.60 -3.37 32.60
CA THR A 194 -5.51 -3.96 31.61
C THR A 194 -4.70 -4.51 30.43
N TYR A 195 -3.81 -3.70 29.88
CA TYR A 195 -2.92 -4.14 28.80
C TYR A 195 -2.04 -5.33 29.21
N ARG A 196 -1.50 -5.33 30.43
CA ARG A 196 -0.70 -6.44 30.95
C ARG A 196 -1.46 -7.76 30.91
N LYS A 197 -2.74 -7.77 31.31
CA LYS A 197 -3.60 -8.97 31.24
C LYS A 197 -3.74 -9.47 29.81
N TRP A 198 -4.06 -8.59 28.86
CA TRP A 198 -4.16 -8.97 27.45
C TRP A 198 -2.83 -9.50 26.90
N PHE A 199 -1.72 -8.85 27.24
CA PHE A 199 -0.38 -9.27 26.84
C PHE A 199 -0.04 -10.68 27.35
N GLU A 200 -0.32 -10.98 28.62
CA GLU A 200 -0.09 -12.29 29.22
C GLU A 200 -1.04 -13.37 28.69
N GLN A 201 -2.25 -13.02 28.28
CA GLN A 201 -3.24 -13.97 27.75
C GLN A 201 -3.02 -14.29 26.27
N LYS A 202 -2.71 -13.27 25.45
CA LYS A 202 -2.70 -13.40 23.99
C LYS A 202 -1.33 -13.68 23.39
N VAL A 203 -0.26 -13.24 24.05
CA VAL A 203 1.10 -13.38 23.52
C VAL A 203 1.75 -14.61 24.15
N PRO A 204 2.21 -15.61 23.37
CA PRO A 204 2.87 -16.78 23.94
C PRO A 204 4.17 -16.42 24.65
N GLU A 205 4.58 -17.25 25.61
CA GLU A 205 5.66 -16.93 26.54
C GLU A 205 6.99 -16.56 25.85
N LYS A 206 7.38 -17.29 24.80
CA LYS A 206 8.59 -17.00 24.03
C LYS A 206 8.56 -15.58 23.45
N GLN A 207 7.47 -15.23 22.78
CA GLN A 207 7.24 -13.91 22.19
C GLN A 207 7.21 -12.82 23.26
N ARG A 208 6.63 -13.10 24.45
CA ARG A 208 6.67 -12.15 25.57
C ARG A 208 8.09 -11.86 26.02
N ARG A 209 8.92 -12.89 26.22
CA ARG A 209 10.31 -12.74 26.63
C ARG A 209 11.12 -11.95 25.59
N GLU A 210 10.95 -12.25 24.31
CA GLU A 210 11.59 -11.52 23.21
C GLU A 210 11.20 -10.04 23.19
N LEU A 211 9.90 -9.76 23.32
CA LEU A 211 9.37 -8.42 23.35
C LEU A 211 9.87 -7.64 24.58
N ILE A 212 9.81 -8.24 25.78
CA ILE A 212 10.29 -7.60 27.03
C ILE A 212 11.79 -7.30 26.96
N LYS A 213 12.59 -8.24 26.45
CA LYS A 213 14.03 -8.04 26.26
C LYS A 213 14.32 -6.81 25.39
N ARG A 214 13.45 -6.54 24.40
CA ARG A 214 13.62 -5.45 23.45
C ARG A 214 13.04 -4.12 23.92
N TRP A 215 11.83 -4.14 24.47
CA TRP A 215 11.02 -2.93 24.74
C TRP A 215 10.77 -2.66 26.22
N GLY A 216 11.27 -3.52 27.11
CA GLY A 216 11.06 -3.44 28.55
C GLY A 216 9.75 -4.09 28.99
N GLU A 217 9.43 -3.94 30.28
CA GLU A 217 8.17 -4.45 30.84
C GLU A 217 6.95 -3.66 30.33
N PRO A 218 5.78 -4.30 30.17
CA PRO A 218 4.51 -3.59 29.94
C PRO A 218 4.31 -2.46 30.97
N PRO A 219 3.88 -1.24 30.56
CA PRO A 219 3.36 -0.86 29.25
C PRO A 219 4.42 -0.35 28.23
N GLY A 220 5.71 -0.50 28.53
CA GLY A 220 6.79 0.10 27.73
C GLY A 220 6.91 1.61 27.94
N ARG A 221 7.32 2.32 26.89
CA ARG A 221 7.61 3.77 26.92
C ARG A 221 6.93 4.61 25.82
N PHE A 222 6.45 3.97 24.76
CA PHE A 222 5.87 4.68 23.61
C PHE A 222 4.39 4.95 23.87
N LEU A 223 3.95 6.20 23.68
CA LEU A 223 2.60 6.65 23.98
C LEU A 223 2.13 6.29 25.41
N VAL A 224 3.06 6.30 26.37
CA VAL A 224 2.73 6.05 27.78
C VAL A 224 2.57 7.39 28.49
N TRP A 225 1.38 7.62 29.03
CA TRP A 225 1.04 8.78 29.84
C TRP A 225 0.87 8.37 31.30
N GLU A 226 1.45 9.15 32.21
CA GLU A 226 1.37 8.93 33.64
C GLU A 226 0.60 10.07 34.30
N HIS A 227 -0.43 9.73 35.07
CA HIS A 227 -1.24 10.69 35.82
C HIS A 227 -1.65 10.06 37.15
N ASP A 228 -1.45 10.79 38.25
CA ASP A 228 -1.78 10.38 39.62
C ASP A 228 -1.22 8.99 40.00
N GLY A 229 0.04 8.73 39.61
CA GLY A 229 0.73 7.47 39.87
C GLY A 229 0.22 6.27 39.06
N ARG A 230 -0.68 6.50 38.09
CA ARG A 230 -1.20 5.47 37.18
C ARG A 230 -0.66 5.68 35.77
N LYS A 231 -0.31 4.57 35.11
CA LYS A 231 0.18 4.56 33.73
C LYS A 231 -0.90 4.09 32.77
N PHE A 232 -1.01 4.79 31.64
CA PHE A 232 -1.93 4.49 30.55
C PHE A 232 -1.16 4.43 29.24
N ILE A 233 -1.52 3.50 28.37
CA ILE A 233 -1.16 3.58 26.95
C ILE A 233 -2.23 4.42 26.27
N VAL A 234 -1.81 5.51 25.64
CA VAL A 234 -2.67 6.44 24.90
C VAL A 234 -2.78 5.95 23.46
N ILE A 235 -4.00 5.74 22.98
CA ILE A 235 -4.28 5.40 21.58
C ILE A 235 -4.98 6.62 20.94
N PRO A 236 -4.29 7.37 20.07
CA PRO A 236 -4.89 8.44 19.29
C PRO A 236 -5.99 7.90 18.37
N ARG A 237 -7.09 8.64 18.25
CA ARG A 237 -8.19 8.28 17.35
C ARG A 237 -9.05 9.50 17.01
N ILE A 238 -9.83 9.34 15.95
CA ILE A 238 -10.97 10.17 15.61
C ILE A 238 -12.22 9.33 15.86
N ASP A 239 -13.06 9.75 16.80
CA ASP A 239 -14.32 9.08 17.12
C ASP A 239 -15.46 9.57 16.21
N LEU A 240 -16.00 8.67 15.39
CA LEU A 240 -17.21 8.93 14.60
C LEU A 240 -18.39 8.07 15.09
N GLY A 241 -18.34 7.51 16.30
CA GLY A 241 -19.35 6.60 16.85
C GLY A 241 -18.97 5.14 16.66
N ASN A 242 -19.77 4.39 15.91
CA ASN A 242 -19.44 2.99 15.58
C ASN A 242 -18.32 2.89 14.55
N VAL A 243 -17.97 3.98 13.89
CA VAL A 243 -16.79 4.06 13.02
C VAL A 243 -15.72 4.89 13.74
N ILE A 244 -14.49 4.40 13.74
CA ILE A 244 -13.33 5.13 14.26
C ILE A 244 -12.22 5.18 13.22
N LEU A 245 -11.46 6.26 13.22
CA LEU A 245 -10.24 6.37 12.44
C LEU A 245 -9.06 6.45 13.40
N LEU A 246 -7.98 5.72 13.15
CA LEU A 246 -6.79 5.79 13.98
C LEU A 246 -5.51 5.57 13.17
N PRO A 247 -4.40 6.26 13.53
CA PRO A 247 -3.11 6.02 12.91
C PRO A 247 -2.61 4.65 13.36
N GLN A 248 -2.06 3.88 12.42
CA GLN A 248 -1.37 2.65 12.79
C GLN A 248 -0.17 2.98 13.69
N PRO A 249 -0.01 2.32 14.84
CA PRO A 249 1.21 2.47 15.63
C PRO A 249 2.44 2.11 14.81
N LEU A 250 3.55 2.80 15.07
CA LEU A 250 4.78 2.58 14.33
C LEU A 250 5.39 1.20 14.65
N LYS A 251 5.85 0.51 13.59
CA LYS A 251 6.63 -0.72 13.71
C LYS A 251 7.92 -0.44 14.48
N GLY A 252 8.42 -1.44 15.20
CA GLY A 252 9.60 -1.32 16.07
C GLY A 252 10.85 -0.69 15.43
N GLU A 253 11.14 -0.99 14.16
CA GLU A 253 12.28 -0.41 13.41
C GLU A 253 12.20 1.12 13.30
N ALA A 254 11.00 1.70 13.21
CA ALA A 254 10.83 3.15 13.12
C ALA A 254 11.19 3.88 14.43
N HIS A 255 11.31 3.15 15.54
CA HIS A 255 11.77 3.68 16.82
C HIS A 255 13.28 3.48 17.06
N ASP A 256 13.99 2.83 16.14
CA ASP A 256 15.43 2.55 16.26
C ASP A 256 16.14 2.72 14.90
N THR A 257 16.66 3.93 14.67
CA THR A 257 17.33 4.31 13.42
C THR A 257 18.65 3.57 13.17
N SER A 258 19.18 2.81 14.14
CA SER A 258 20.41 2.05 13.96
C SER A 258 20.21 0.70 13.26
N ARG A 259 18.96 0.24 13.11
CA ARG A 259 18.60 -1.08 12.59
C ARG A 259 17.35 -1.07 11.70
N VAL A 260 17.30 -0.13 10.76
CA VAL A 260 16.16 0.13 9.85
C VAL A 260 15.84 -1.00 8.86
N HIS A 261 16.59 -2.10 8.90
CA HIS A 261 16.39 -3.28 8.04
C HIS A 261 16.27 -4.60 8.83
N ASP A 262 16.22 -4.53 10.16
CA ASP A 262 16.11 -5.73 11.02
C ASP A 262 14.66 -6.22 11.10
N LYS A 263 14.31 -7.11 10.16
CA LYS A 263 12.98 -7.73 10.03
C LYS A 263 12.57 -8.60 11.21
N THR A 264 13.44 -8.80 12.20
CA THR A 264 13.16 -9.66 13.37
C THR A 264 12.66 -8.88 14.59
N ILE A 265 12.63 -7.54 14.50
CA ILE A 265 12.23 -6.69 15.63
C ILE A 265 10.74 -6.90 15.96
N PRO A 266 10.39 -7.33 17.20
CA PRO A 266 9.00 -7.50 17.61
C PRO A 266 8.28 -6.14 17.68
N PRO A 267 6.94 -6.11 17.51
CA PRO A 267 6.17 -4.89 17.68
C PRO A 267 6.29 -4.33 19.11
N PRO A 268 6.28 -2.99 19.30
CA PRO A 268 6.30 -2.40 20.63
C PRO A 268 4.95 -2.55 21.36
N HIS A 269 4.94 -2.29 22.67
CA HIS A 269 3.75 -2.47 23.51
C HIS A 269 2.53 -1.66 23.07
N ASN A 270 2.71 -0.40 22.64
CA ASN A 270 1.61 0.45 22.14
C ASN A 270 0.99 -0.11 20.85
N TYR A 271 1.80 -0.78 20.01
CA TYR A 271 1.30 -1.46 18.82
C TYR A 271 0.35 -2.59 19.21
N LEU A 272 0.78 -3.48 20.11
CA LEU A 272 -0.08 -4.57 20.59
C LEU A 272 -1.32 -4.04 21.33
N ALA A 273 -1.16 -3.04 22.20
CA ALA A 273 -2.25 -2.45 22.97
C ALA A 273 -3.36 -1.90 22.08
N THR A 274 -2.99 -1.27 20.95
CA THR A 274 -3.95 -0.73 19.98
C THR A 274 -4.83 -1.83 19.40
N TYR A 275 -4.25 -2.91 18.89
CA TYR A 275 -5.03 -4.01 18.31
C TYR A 275 -5.77 -4.82 19.36
N PHE A 276 -5.21 -4.99 20.56
CA PHE A 276 -5.92 -5.68 21.64
C PHE A 276 -7.12 -4.87 22.13
N TRP A 277 -7.00 -3.54 22.20
CA TRP A 277 -8.14 -2.66 22.48
C TRP A 277 -9.23 -2.77 21.41
N LEU A 278 -8.83 -2.81 20.12
CA LEU A 278 -9.76 -3.03 19.01
C LEU A 278 -10.53 -4.35 19.13
N GLN A 279 -9.89 -5.40 19.63
CA GLN A 279 -10.51 -6.71 19.87
C GLN A 279 -11.43 -6.73 21.11
N GLU A 280 -10.95 -6.21 22.24
CA GLU A 280 -11.55 -6.47 23.56
C GLU A 280 -12.59 -5.44 23.98
N GLU A 281 -12.31 -4.16 23.74
CA GLU A 281 -13.13 -3.05 24.23
C GLU A 281 -13.94 -2.42 23.10
N PHE A 282 -13.28 -1.96 22.02
CA PHE A 282 -14.00 -1.46 20.85
C PHE A 282 -14.78 -2.58 20.18
N ARG A 283 -14.20 -3.80 20.15
CA ARG A 283 -14.77 -5.01 19.58
C ARG A 283 -15.18 -4.79 18.12
N ALA A 284 -14.21 -4.38 17.31
CA ALA A 284 -14.37 -4.15 15.88
C ALA A 284 -15.02 -5.37 15.21
N ASP A 285 -16.07 -5.13 14.42
CA ASP A 285 -16.64 -6.15 13.54
C ASP A 285 -15.79 -6.31 12.26
N ALA A 286 -15.04 -5.26 11.86
CA ALA A 286 -14.02 -5.32 10.82
C ALA A 286 -12.96 -4.21 10.97
N LEU A 287 -11.77 -4.48 10.48
CA LEU A 287 -10.71 -3.51 10.26
C LEU A 287 -10.65 -3.14 8.77
N VAL A 288 -10.39 -1.87 8.48
CA VAL A 288 -10.06 -1.40 7.14
C VAL A 288 -8.71 -0.71 7.20
N HIS A 289 -7.66 -1.35 6.69
CA HIS A 289 -6.38 -0.67 6.51
C HIS A 289 -6.47 0.14 5.22
N PHE A 290 -6.33 1.46 5.34
CA PHE A 290 -6.70 2.40 4.30
C PHE A 290 -5.56 3.35 3.95
N GLY A 291 -5.41 3.65 2.66
CA GLY A 291 -4.28 4.43 2.15
C GLY A 291 -3.30 3.51 1.43
N THR A 292 -2.11 3.41 2.00
CA THR A 292 -0.94 2.82 1.32
C THR A 292 -0.76 1.34 1.56
N HIS A 293 -1.41 0.77 2.59
CA HIS A 293 -1.15 -0.49 3.32
C HIS A 293 -0.72 -0.23 4.77
N GLY A 294 -0.95 -1.20 5.67
CA GLY A 294 -0.39 -1.19 7.02
C GLY A 294 0.98 -1.89 7.11
N THR A 295 1.54 -2.04 8.32
CA THR A 295 2.82 -2.73 8.63
C THR A 295 2.65 -4.12 9.22
N GLU A 296 1.43 -4.54 9.51
CA GLU A 296 1.12 -5.78 10.20
C GLU A 296 1.64 -7.00 9.45
N PHE A 297 1.62 -6.97 8.10
CA PHE A 297 2.17 -8.03 7.26
C PHE A 297 3.71 -8.09 7.28
N LEU A 298 4.37 -7.04 7.74
CA LEU A 298 5.84 -6.92 7.85
C LEU A 298 6.36 -7.30 9.24
N LEU A 299 5.48 -7.66 10.18
CA LEU A 299 5.90 -8.10 11.51
C LEU A 299 6.63 -9.45 11.45
N PRO A 300 7.51 -9.77 12.42
CA PRO A 300 8.26 -11.02 12.40
C PRO A 300 7.35 -12.26 12.46
N GLY A 301 7.81 -13.35 11.87
CA GLY A 301 7.08 -14.62 11.82
C GLY A 301 7.17 -15.28 10.44
N LYS A 302 6.48 -16.41 10.29
CA LYS A 302 6.39 -17.16 9.04
C LYS A 302 5.84 -16.28 7.91
N PRO A 303 6.36 -16.39 6.67
CA PRO A 303 5.82 -15.67 5.51
C PRO A 303 4.45 -16.21 5.06
N MET A 304 4.13 -17.47 5.39
CA MET A 304 2.88 -18.15 5.04
C MET A 304 2.64 -19.37 5.94
N GLY A 305 1.37 -19.76 6.10
CA GLY A 305 1.00 -20.85 6.99
C GLY A 305 1.28 -20.52 8.45
N LEU A 306 0.71 -19.41 8.94
CA LEU A 306 1.00 -18.88 10.26
C LEU A 306 0.55 -19.81 11.40
N SER A 307 1.29 -19.73 12.49
CA SER A 307 1.04 -20.33 13.80
C SER A 307 0.62 -19.26 14.80
N ARG A 308 0.12 -19.70 15.96
CA ARG A 308 -0.26 -18.81 17.09
C ARG A 308 0.89 -17.95 17.65
N ALA A 309 2.11 -18.24 17.21
CA ALA A 309 3.34 -17.63 17.66
C ALA A 309 3.83 -16.51 16.71
N ASP A 310 3.20 -16.38 15.54
CA ASP A 310 3.57 -15.37 14.55
C ASP A 310 2.86 -14.03 14.86
N TRP A 311 3.61 -12.93 14.82
CA TRP A 311 3.08 -11.62 15.24
C TRP A 311 1.84 -11.16 14.45
N PRO A 312 1.74 -11.36 13.12
CA PRO A 312 0.51 -11.01 12.39
C PRO A 312 -0.72 -11.79 12.89
N ASP A 313 -0.58 -13.07 13.27
CA ASP A 313 -1.65 -13.92 13.80
C ASP A 313 -2.11 -13.42 15.19
N ILE A 314 -1.15 -13.22 16.10
CA ILE A 314 -1.39 -12.68 17.44
C ILE A 314 -2.12 -11.34 17.38
N LEU A 315 -1.67 -10.47 16.48
CA LEU A 315 -2.15 -9.10 16.36
C LEU A 315 -3.57 -9.04 15.76
N MET A 316 -3.80 -9.74 14.65
CA MET A 316 -5.10 -9.73 13.98
C MET A 316 -6.16 -10.47 14.79
N GLY A 317 -5.77 -11.52 15.52
CA GLY A 317 -6.71 -12.37 16.24
C GLY A 317 -7.83 -12.82 15.29
N THR A 318 -9.07 -12.55 15.67
CA THR A 318 -10.24 -12.98 14.88
C THR A 318 -10.85 -11.87 14.03
N MET A 319 -10.24 -10.69 13.96
CA MET A 319 -10.82 -9.55 13.25
C MET A 319 -10.74 -9.74 11.72
N PRO A 320 -11.85 -9.58 11.00
CA PRO A 320 -11.83 -9.44 9.54
C PRO A 320 -11.00 -8.22 9.13
N ASN A 321 -10.13 -8.38 8.13
CA ASN A 321 -9.22 -7.33 7.68
C ASN A 321 -9.47 -7.04 6.20
N ILE A 322 -9.82 -5.80 5.86
CA ILE A 322 -10.15 -5.35 4.50
C ILE A 322 -9.14 -4.27 4.10
N ASN A 323 -8.64 -4.33 2.87
CA ASN A 323 -7.63 -3.39 2.37
C ASN A 323 -7.97 -2.95 0.93
N PRO A 324 -8.28 -1.67 0.67
CA PRO A 324 -8.14 -1.11 -0.67
C PRO A 324 -6.69 -1.24 -1.14
N TRP A 325 -6.46 -1.71 -2.36
CA TRP A 325 -5.12 -2.06 -2.84
C TRP A 325 -4.89 -1.69 -4.32
N ILE A 326 -3.80 -1.00 -4.65
CA ILE A 326 -3.47 -0.69 -6.05
C ILE A 326 -3.24 -1.97 -6.87
N ILE A 327 -3.89 -2.07 -8.03
CA ILE A 327 -3.87 -3.29 -8.85
C ILE A 327 -2.46 -3.72 -9.32
N ASN A 328 -1.52 -2.79 -9.46
CA ASN A 328 -0.17 -3.07 -9.97
C ASN A 328 0.87 -3.39 -8.88
N ASN A 329 0.54 -3.29 -7.58
CA ASN A 329 1.45 -3.69 -6.50
C ASN A 329 1.26 -5.18 -6.13
N LEU A 330 1.65 -6.07 -7.04
CA LEU A 330 1.51 -7.52 -6.85
C LEU A 330 2.53 -8.11 -5.86
N GLY A 331 3.69 -7.48 -5.70
CA GLY A 331 4.75 -7.98 -4.83
C GLY A 331 4.36 -7.99 -3.35
N GLU A 332 3.67 -6.93 -2.90
CA GLU A 332 3.26 -6.77 -1.50
C GLU A 332 1.83 -7.26 -1.24
N SER A 333 1.00 -7.42 -2.28
CA SER A 333 -0.37 -7.93 -2.13
C SER A 333 -0.41 -9.35 -1.56
N SER A 334 0.52 -10.20 -2.00
CA SER A 334 0.63 -11.61 -1.57
C SER A 334 0.84 -11.77 -0.06
N PRO A 335 1.87 -11.17 0.57
CA PRO A 335 2.05 -11.29 2.01
C PRO A 335 0.91 -10.64 2.81
N VAL A 336 0.27 -9.59 2.29
CA VAL A 336 -0.89 -8.94 2.96
C VAL A 336 -2.11 -9.86 2.99
N LYS A 337 -2.38 -10.62 1.92
CA LYS A 337 -3.42 -11.66 1.93
C LYS A 337 -3.11 -12.81 2.89
N ARG A 338 -1.83 -13.21 2.96
CA ARG A 338 -1.41 -14.47 3.61
C ARG A 338 -1.03 -14.34 5.08
N ARG A 339 -0.65 -13.15 5.54
CA ARG A 339 -0.14 -12.95 6.90
C ARG A 339 -1.17 -12.29 7.82
N PRO A 340 -1.67 -11.07 7.56
CA PRO A 340 -2.73 -10.47 8.35
C PRO A 340 -4.14 -10.77 7.83
N TYR A 341 -4.30 -11.80 7.00
CA TYR A 341 -5.59 -12.29 6.53
C TYR A 341 -6.42 -11.22 5.79
N ALA A 342 -5.77 -10.34 5.04
CA ALA A 342 -6.48 -9.25 4.38
C ALA A 342 -7.27 -9.73 3.16
N VAL A 343 -8.47 -9.20 3.02
CA VAL A 343 -9.25 -9.20 1.77
C VAL A 343 -8.91 -7.92 1.03
N LEU A 344 -8.30 -8.07 -0.14
CA LEU A 344 -7.94 -6.94 -0.98
C LEU A 344 -9.11 -6.55 -1.87
N ILE A 345 -9.42 -5.25 -1.91
CA ILE A 345 -10.35 -4.64 -2.85
C ILE A 345 -9.50 -3.78 -3.77
N ASP A 346 -9.32 -4.20 -5.01
CA ASP A 346 -8.41 -3.51 -5.90
C ASP A 346 -8.94 -2.14 -6.33
N HIS A 347 -8.02 -1.22 -6.58
CA HIS A 347 -8.32 0.06 -7.17
C HIS A 347 -7.35 0.37 -8.31
N LEU A 348 -7.76 1.31 -9.15
CA LEU A 348 -7.05 1.66 -10.37
C LEU A 348 -5.75 2.38 -10.03
N VAL A 349 -4.76 2.23 -10.91
CA VAL A 349 -3.62 3.15 -10.96
C VAL A 349 -4.11 4.53 -11.43
N PRO A 350 -3.48 5.64 -11.02
CA PRO A 350 -3.80 6.93 -11.62
C PRO A 350 -3.52 6.92 -13.13
N PRO A 351 -4.16 7.82 -13.89
CA PRO A 351 -3.82 8.04 -15.29
C PRO A 351 -2.35 8.43 -15.45
N SER A 352 -1.62 7.64 -16.22
CA SER A 352 -0.27 7.95 -16.66
C SER A 352 -0.31 8.47 -18.08
N VAL A 353 0.23 9.67 -18.30
CA VAL A 353 0.36 10.27 -19.63
C VAL A 353 1.82 10.61 -19.86
N ASN A 354 2.16 10.99 -21.09
CA ASN A 354 3.48 11.47 -21.42
C ASN A 354 3.87 12.66 -20.53
N ALA A 355 5.10 12.65 -20.01
CA ALA A 355 5.60 13.68 -19.09
C ALA A 355 5.66 15.07 -19.74
N GLY A 356 5.77 15.12 -21.06
CA GLY A 356 6.00 16.36 -21.78
C GLY A 356 7.41 16.90 -21.53
N LEU A 357 7.63 18.16 -21.91
CA LEU A 357 8.86 18.89 -21.58
C LEU A 357 8.46 20.09 -20.70
N SER A 358 9.30 20.44 -19.72
CA SER A 358 9.18 21.73 -19.04
C SER A 358 9.40 22.87 -20.04
N ASP A 359 8.95 24.08 -19.73
CA ASP A 359 9.13 25.24 -20.62
C ASP A 359 10.61 25.44 -21.01
N GLU A 360 11.52 25.21 -20.06
CA GLU A 360 12.97 25.28 -20.26
C GLU A 360 13.45 24.24 -21.30
N LEU A 361 13.04 22.97 -21.14
CA LEU A 361 13.43 21.90 -22.05
C LEU A 361 12.71 21.98 -23.40
N LEU A 362 11.50 22.53 -23.44
CA LEU A 362 10.74 22.77 -24.66
C LEU A 362 11.41 23.89 -25.50
N ASN A 363 11.92 24.93 -24.87
CA ASN A 363 12.69 25.97 -25.56
C ASN A 363 13.97 25.39 -26.17
N LEU A 364 14.68 24.55 -25.42
CA LEU A 364 15.86 23.84 -25.91
C LEU A 364 15.51 22.93 -27.10
N HIS A 365 14.44 22.15 -27.00
CA HIS A 365 13.94 21.31 -28.09
C HIS A 365 13.63 22.15 -29.35
N ASN A 366 12.88 23.25 -29.22
CA ASN A 366 12.55 24.14 -30.33
C ASN A 366 13.79 24.78 -31.00
N ASP A 367 14.82 25.12 -30.22
CA ASP A 367 16.05 25.69 -30.76
C ASP A 367 16.91 24.64 -31.47
N ILE A 368 16.90 23.39 -30.99
CA ILE A 368 17.49 22.26 -31.70
C ILE A 368 16.80 22.02 -33.04
N ASP A 369 15.46 22.02 -33.10
CA ASP A 369 14.71 21.84 -34.35
C ASP A 369 15.05 22.94 -35.38
N LYS A 370 15.14 24.21 -34.93
CA LYS A 370 15.60 25.32 -35.79
C LYS A 370 17.04 25.10 -36.25
N TRP A 371 17.93 24.65 -35.36
CA TRP A 371 19.32 24.39 -35.69
C TRP A 371 19.46 23.28 -36.75
N VAL A 372 18.66 22.21 -36.66
CA VAL A 372 18.62 21.12 -37.64
C VAL A 372 18.15 21.62 -39.01
N ALA A 373 17.12 22.47 -39.04
CA ALA A 373 16.54 23.00 -40.28
C ALA A 373 17.38 24.06 -41.00
N LEU A 374 18.32 24.71 -40.31
CA LEU A 374 19.18 25.75 -40.88
C LEU A 374 20.34 25.19 -41.71
N GLU A 375 20.67 25.87 -42.81
CA GLU A 375 21.92 25.65 -43.55
C GLU A 375 23.14 26.16 -42.76
N GLU A 376 24.34 25.75 -43.16
CA GLU A 376 25.58 26.21 -42.52
C GLU A 376 25.73 27.74 -42.64
N GLY A 377 25.96 28.42 -41.51
CA GLY A 377 26.11 29.86 -41.48
C GLY A 377 26.11 30.47 -40.08
N ALA A 378 26.26 31.79 -40.01
CA ALA A 378 26.37 32.52 -38.74
C ALA A 378 25.15 32.31 -37.80
N LEU A 379 23.96 32.14 -38.37
CA LEU A 379 22.74 31.89 -37.60
C LEU A 379 22.76 30.49 -36.97
N LYS A 380 23.23 29.46 -37.68
CA LYS A 380 23.35 28.08 -37.18
C LYS A 380 24.37 27.99 -36.05
N GLU A 381 25.51 28.67 -36.16
CA GLU A 381 26.49 28.74 -35.06
C GLU A 381 25.96 29.54 -33.85
N LYS A 382 25.12 30.56 -34.06
CA LYS A 382 24.45 31.28 -32.96
C LYS A 382 23.49 30.37 -32.19
N PHE A 383 22.69 29.56 -32.89
CA PHE A 383 21.84 28.55 -32.25
C PHE A 383 22.67 27.50 -31.52
N ARG A 384 23.77 27.02 -32.12
CA ARG A 384 24.70 26.08 -31.47
C ARG A 384 25.25 26.62 -30.14
N ALA A 385 25.64 27.88 -30.10
CA ALA A 385 26.09 28.54 -28.88
C ALA A 385 24.97 28.65 -27.83
N SER A 386 23.76 29.03 -28.26
CA SER A 386 22.60 29.11 -27.37
C SER A 386 22.19 27.75 -26.81
N ILE A 387 22.12 26.70 -27.64
CA ILE A 387 21.84 25.31 -27.24
C ILE A 387 22.89 24.83 -26.23
N THR A 388 24.17 25.11 -26.47
CA THR A 388 25.24 24.76 -25.53
C THR A 388 25.03 25.41 -24.17
N GLN A 389 24.64 26.70 -24.15
CA GLN A 389 24.37 27.39 -22.90
C GLN A 389 23.15 26.82 -22.17
N GLN A 390 22.05 26.58 -22.89
CA GLN A 390 20.84 25.98 -22.34
C GLN A 390 21.10 24.58 -21.74
N VAL A 391 21.93 23.76 -22.39
CA VAL A 391 22.37 22.46 -21.87
C VAL A 391 23.11 22.60 -20.54
N ARG A 392 24.00 23.58 -20.42
CA ARG A 392 24.73 23.87 -19.18
C ARG A 392 23.86 24.42 -18.06
N ASP A 393 22.95 25.32 -18.40
CA ASP A 393 22.04 25.93 -17.43
C ASP A 393 21.10 24.86 -16.83
N ALA A 394 20.61 23.95 -17.68
CA ALA A 394 19.83 22.77 -17.29
C ALA A 394 20.68 21.63 -16.71
N LYS A 395 22.01 21.75 -16.73
CA LYS A 395 23.00 20.76 -16.24
C LYS A 395 22.91 19.38 -16.91
N LEU A 396 22.42 19.35 -18.15
CA LEU A 396 22.21 18.13 -18.92
C LEU A 396 23.53 17.44 -19.29
N GLU A 397 24.69 18.12 -19.18
CA GLU A 397 25.99 17.48 -19.38
C GLU A 397 26.22 16.30 -18.42
N LYS A 398 25.64 16.34 -17.22
CA LYS A 398 25.77 15.27 -16.24
C LYS A 398 24.95 14.05 -16.63
N ASP A 399 23.70 14.27 -17.03
CA ASP A 399 22.75 13.23 -17.42
C ASP A 399 23.19 12.55 -18.72
N LEU A 400 23.78 13.32 -19.64
CA LEU A 400 24.25 12.84 -20.94
C LEU A 400 25.72 12.38 -20.95
N HIS A 401 26.42 12.50 -19.82
CA HIS A 401 27.84 12.25 -19.66
C HIS A 401 28.71 12.96 -20.71
N LEU A 402 28.41 14.23 -20.97
CA LEU A 402 29.15 15.07 -21.90
C LEU A 402 30.33 15.72 -21.19
N GLN A 403 31.54 15.52 -21.73
CA GLN A 403 32.72 16.25 -21.30
C GLN A 403 32.84 17.52 -22.14
N LEU A 404 32.44 18.65 -21.57
CA LEU A 404 32.53 19.97 -22.19
C LEU A 404 33.48 20.83 -21.37
N GLY A 405 34.54 21.33 -22.00
CA GLY A 405 35.37 22.38 -21.39
C GLY A 405 34.60 23.71 -21.29
N ASP A 406 35.04 24.61 -20.41
CA ASP A 406 34.32 25.85 -20.07
C ASP A 406 33.99 26.73 -21.29
N ASP A 407 34.77 26.70 -22.37
CA ASP A 407 34.52 27.48 -23.60
C ASP A 407 34.14 26.62 -24.82
N GLN A 408 33.92 25.32 -24.62
CA GLN A 408 33.65 24.39 -25.71
C GLN A 408 32.16 24.36 -26.08
N LEU A 409 31.86 24.55 -27.37
CA LEU A 409 30.53 24.34 -27.96
C LEU A 409 30.26 22.85 -28.23
N LEU A 410 28.99 22.44 -28.06
CA LEU A 410 28.54 21.08 -28.41
C LEU A 410 28.86 20.75 -29.87
N SER A 411 29.31 19.55 -30.18
CA SER A 411 29.39 19.07 -31.58
C SER A 411 27.99 18.79 -32.14
N PRO A 412 27.82 18.75 -33.48
CA PRO A 412 26.58 18.28 -34.12
C PRO A 412 26.05 16.97 -33.52
N ASP A 413 26.91 15.97 -33.34
CA ASP A 413 26.52 14.67 -32.76
C ASP A 413 26.05 14.80 -31.31
N GLN A 414 26.66 15.68 -30.52
CA GLN A 414 26.23 15.94 -29.15
C GLN A 414 24.88 16.66 -29.11
N ILE A 415 24.61 17.58 -30.05
CA ILE A 415 23.30 18.24 -30.17
C ILE A 415 22.21 17.22 -30.53
N LEU A 416 22.48 16.30 -31.46
CA LEU A 416 21.55 15.21 -31.78
C LEU A 416 21.32 14.27 -30.59
N LYS A 417 22.36 14.01 -29.78
CA LYS A 417 22.22 13.24 -28.53
C LYS A 417 21.33 13.94 -27.51
N VAL A 418 21.45 15.27 -27.38
CA VAL A 418 20.55 16.08 -26.55
C VAL A 418 19.12 15.99 -27.10
N ALA A 419 18.93 16.11 -28.41
CA ALA A 419 17.62 16.00 -29.06
C ALA A 419 16.93 14.66 -28.72
N GLN A 420 17.64 13.55 -28.88
CA GLN A 420 17.13 12.22 -28.55
C GLN A 420 16.75 12.11 -27.07
N TYR A 421 17.59 12.65 -26.17
CA TYR A 421 17.30 12.61 -24.74
C TYR A 421 16.06 13.44 -24.35
N LEU A 422 15.84 14.58 -25.00
CA LEU A 422 14.60 15.35 -24.82
C LEU A 422 13.38 14.57 -25.34
N HIS A 423 13.51 13.84 -26.45
CA HIS A 423 12.45 12.94 -26.91
C HIS A 423 12.18 11.80 -25.94
N ASP A 424 13.23 11.21 -25.36
CA ASP A 424 13.09 10.16 -24.35
C ASP A 424 12.35 10.69 -23.11
N ILE A 425 12.72 11.88 -22.61
CA ILE A 425 12.00 12.55 -21.50
C ILE A 425 10.53 12.80 -21.87
N HIS A 426 10.29 13.37 -23.06
CA HIS A 426 8.94 13.69 -23.53
C HIS A 426 8.05 12.44 -23.61
N ASN A 427 8.62 11.31 -24.00
CA ASN A 427 7.92 10.04 -24.21
C ASN A 427 7.80 9.19 -22.93
N GLU A 428 8.50 9.55 -21.87
CA GLU A 428 8.37 8.87 -20.58
C GLU A 428 6.96 9.07 -20.02
N THR A 429 6.36 8.00 -19.50
CA THR A 429 5.00 8.07 -18.94
C THR A 429 5.04 8.32 -17.45
N THR A 430 4.34 9.33 -16.98
CA THR A 430 4.25 9.67 -15.56
C THR A 430 2.79 9.80 -15.10
N PRO A 431 2.45 9.34 -13.88
CA PRO A 431 1.18 9.68 -13.25
C PRO A 431 1.03 11.19 -13.07
N VAL A 432 -0.07 11.76 -13.56
CA VAL A 432 -0.34 13.21 -13.44
C VAL A 432 -1.31 13.58 -12.32
N SER A 433 -1.85 12.58 -11.64
CA SER A 433 -2.77 12.75 -10.52
C SER A 433 -2.68 11.58 -9.56
N LEU A 434 -3.41 11.67 -8.45
CA LEU A 434 -3.64 10.56 -7.53
C LEU A 434 -5.04 9.99 -7.78
N HIS A 435 -5.18 8.67 -7.67
CA HIS A 435 -6.46 7.99 -7.74
C HIS A 435 -7.34 8.35 -6.53
N VAL A 436 -8.64 8.55 -6.76
CA VAL A 436 -9.64 8.70 -5.70
C VAL A 436 -10.56 7.49 -5.75
N LEU A 437 -10.64 6.74 -4.65
CA LEU A 437 -11.38 5.48 -4.63
C LEU A 437 -12.85 5.70 -4.99
N GLY A 438 -13.33 4.99 -6.01
CA GLY A 438 -14.69 5.11 -6.53
C GLY A 438 -14.88 6.24 -7.56
N GLU A 439 -13.82 6.94 -7.97
CA GLU A 439 -13.85 7.87 -9.11
C GLU A 439 -13.13 7.26 -10.32
N PRO A 440 -13.70 7.39 -11.53
CA PRO A 440 -12.94 7.13 -12.76
C PRO A 440 -11.87 8.21 -12.97
N PRO A 441 -10.91 7.99 -13.89
CA PRO A 441 -10.05 9.05 -14.42
C PRO A 441 -10.87 10.29 -14.80
N ARG A 442 -10.26 11.47 -14.65
CA ARG A 442 -10.81 12.70 -15.24
C ARG A 442 -10.98 12.55 -16.74
N GLU A 443 -12.04 13.14 -17.29
CA GLU A 443 -12.39 13.02 -18.70
C GLU A 443 -11.25 13.48 -19.63
N ASP A 444 -10.56 14.57 -19.28
CA ASP A 444 -9.44 15.13 -20.05
C ASP A 444 -8.18 14.24 -20.04
N LEU A 445 -8.10 13.28 -19.12
CA LEU A 445 -6.98 12.34 -19.02
C LEU A 445 -7.33 10.94 -19.54
N LEU A 446 -8.62 10.64 -19.74
CA LEU A 446 -9.06 9.30 -20.07
C LEU A 446 -8.52 8.85 -21.43
N ILE A 447 -8.69 9.68 -22.47
CA ILE A 447 -8.24 9.35 -23.82
C ILE A 447 -6.71 9.26 -23.92
N PRO A 448 -5.91 10.25 -23.46
CA PRO A 448 -4.46 10.13 -23.44
C PRO A 448 -3.96 8.91 -22.66
N TRP A 449 -4.64 8.57 -21.56
CA TRP A 449 -4.28 7.40 -20.76
C TRP A 449 -4.62 6.09 -21.48
N LEU A 450 -5.74 6.00 -22.20
CA LEU A 450 -6.07 4.83 -23.02
C LEU A 450 -5.02 4.59 -24.11
N VAL A 451 -4.62 5.64 -24.84
CA VAL A 451 -3.51 5.54 -25.82
C VAL A 451 -2.24 5.04 -25.15
N THR A 452 -1.94 5.53 -23.95
CA THR A 452 -0.80 5.08 -23.15
C THR A 452 -0.91 3.61 -22.73
N CYS A 453 -2.10 3.14 -22.34
CA CYS A 453 -2.37 1.74 -22.01
C CYS A 453 -2.21 0.81 -23.22
N LEU A 454 -2.57 1.26 -24.42
CA LEU A 454 -2.47 0.50 -25.66
C LEU A 454 -1.03 0.37 -26.18
N ARG A 455 -0.14 1.30 -25.80
CA ARG A 455 1.32 1.27 -26.04
C ARG A 455 1.69 1.16 -27.53
N SER A 456 2.93 0.73 -27.81
CA SER A 456 3.51 0.67 -29.14
C SER A 456 2.68 -0.14 -30.13
N ARG A 457 2.06 -1.26 -29.71
CA ARG A 457 1.24 -2.10 -30.61
C ARG A 457 0.11 -1.32 -31.29
N PHE A 458 -0.49 -0.37 -30.59
CA PHE A 458 -1.53 0.48 -31.16
C PHE A 458 -0.95 1.54 -32.08
N LEU A 459 0.17 2.15 -31.70
CA LEU A 459 0.85 3.14 -32.54
C LEU A 459 1.39 2.50 -33.84
N ASP A 460 1.94 1.28 -33.75
CA ASP A 460 2.40 0.49 -34.88
C ASP A 460 1.24 0.19 -35.83
N ALA A 461 0.09 -0.25 -35.30
CA ALA A 461 -1.12 -0.49 -36.08
C ALA A 461 -1.66 0.79 -36.73
N LEU A 462 -1.61 1.94 -36.04
CA LEU A 462 -1.97 3.24 -36.63
C LEU A 462 -1.02 3.63 -37.76
N ALA A 463 0.26 3.36 -37.63
CA ALA A 463 1.25 3.67 -38.67
C ALA A 463 1.10 2.83 -39.94
N GLU A 464 0.47 1.65 -39.85
CA GLU A 464 0.15 0.83 -41.04
C GLU A 464 -1.00 1.44 -41.86
N VAL A 465 -1.88 2.23 -41.24
CA VAL A 465 -3.09 2.78 -41.87
C VAL A 465 -3.04 4.30 -42.07
N MET A 466 -2.06 4.98 -41.48
CA MET A 466 -1.89 6.44 -41.56
C MET A 466 -0.51 6.80 -42.11
N GLU A 467 -0.48 7.67 -43.12
CA GLU A 467 0.76 8.31 -43.56
C GLU A 467 1.20 9.35 -42.52
N VAL A 468 2.45 9.24 -42.07
CA VAL A 468 3.09 10.24 -41.22
C VAL A 468 3.76 11.27 -42.14
N PRO A 469 3.35 12.55 -42.11
CA PRO A 469 3.94 13.58 -42.98
C PRO A 469 5.46 13.66 -42.78
N PRO A 470 6.27 13.87 -43.85
CA PRO A 470 7.72 13.95 -43.73
C PRO A 470 8.23 15.04 -42.76
N GLY A 471 7.46 16.12 -42.58
CA GLY A 471 7.78 17.19 -41.63
C GLY A 471 7.52 16.84 -40.16
N ASP A 472 6.72 15.80 -39.90
CA ASP A 472 6.39 15.30 -38.56
C ASP A 472 7.17 14.01 -38.22
N ALA A 473 8.17 13.65 -39.03
CA ALA A 473 9.05 12.50 -38.85
C ALA A 473 10.54 12.87 -38.96
N LEU A 474 10.87 14.13 -38.64
CA LEU A 474 12.24 14.65 -38.72
C LEU A 474 13.20 13.87 -37.81
N ASN A 475 12.69 13.38 -36.67
CA ASN A 475 13.41 12.50 -35.75
C ASN A 475 12.57 11.25 -35.41
N PRO A 476 13.20 10.16 -34.93
CA PRO A 476 12.49 8.94 -34.53
C PRO A 476 11.35 9.16 -33.52
N GLY A 477 11.48 10.13 -32.62
CA GLY A 477 10.46 10.45 -31.61
C GLY A 477 9.26 11.25 -32.13
N ASP A 478 9.41 11.98 -33.24
CA ASP A 478 8.35 12.83 -33.79
C ASP A 478 7.21 12.00 -34.40
N ARG A 479 7.56 10.84 -34.97
CA ARG A 479 6.61 9.86 -35.49
C ARG A 479 5.65 9.38 -34.40
N ASP A 480 6.17 8.97 -33.26
CA ASP A 480 5.36 8.45 -32.15
C ASP A 480 4.46 9.54 -31.55
N LYS A 481 4.97 10.76 -31.45
CA LYS A 481 4.19 11.93 -31.03
C LYS A 481 3.01 12.20 -31.95
N TYR A 482 3.23 12.17 -33.27
CA TYR A 482 2.17 12.33 -34.27
C TYR A 482 1.13 11.21 -34.16
N LEU A 483 1.57 9.95 -34.13
CA LEU A 483 0.67 8.78 -34.06
C LEU A 483 -0.16 8.77 -32.77
N ARG A 484 0.41 9.22 -31.64
CA ARG A 484 -0.33 9.36 -30.38
C ARG A 484 -1.44 10.39 -30.50
N LYS A 485 -1.11 11.59 -30.98
CA LYS A 485 -2.11 12.65 -31.20
C LYS A 485 -3.25 12.16 -32.10
N LYS A 486 -2.93 11.42 -33.17
CA LYS A 486 -3.93 10.80 -34.04
C LYS A 486 -4.71 9.69 -33.36
N GLY A 487 -4.07 8.88 -32.53
CA GLY A 487 -4.74 7.88 -31.71
C GLY A 487 -5.73 8.49 -30.72
N GLU A 488 -5.40 9.63 -30.12
CA GLU A 488 -6.29 10.40 -29.25
C GLU A 488 -7.50 10.92 -30.05
N GLU A 489 -7.27 11.60 -31.19
CA GLU A 489 -8.34 12.08 -32.08
C GLU A 489 -9.29 10.95 -32.54
N ILE A 490 -8.77 9.74 -32.79
CA ILE A 490 -9.58 8.58 -33.20
C ILE A 490 -10.42 8.03 -32.05
N LEU A 491 -9.90 8.03 -30.82
CA LEU A 491 -10.62 7.51 -29.65
C LEU A 491 -11.64 8.51 -29.07
N GLU A 492 -11.55 9.79 -29.45
CA GLU A 492 -12.56 10.81 -29.14
C GLU A 492 -13.82 10.72 -30.01
N LEU A 493 -13.73 10.08 -31.19
CA LEU A 493 -14.83 9.85 -32.15
C LEU A 493 -15.61 8.58 -31.83
#